data_AF-X6LVZ5-F1
#
_entry.id   AF-X6LVZ5-F1
#
_cell.length_a   1.000
_cell.length_b   1.000
_cell.length_c   1.000
_cell.angle_alpha   90.00
_cell.angle_beta   90.00
_cell.angle_gamma   90.00
#
_symmetry.space_group_name_H-M   'P 1'
#
loop_
_entity.id
_entity.type
_entity.pdbx_description
1 polymer ?
#
loop_
_entity_poly.entity_id
_entity_poly.type
_entity_poly.pdbx_seq_one_letter_code
_entity_poly.pdbx_strand_id
1 'polypeptide(L)'
;MLPLLFKQEESVDYSRLFECVLCVNRSEWINERQEGGSSNLMNTVRDQLTIHLCELKQSSQNLELNFDHHDHLEQGYKIITHLSKLRRLKQILPEMTPLRQRAHMPLEQKIHMTLSMIQHDFALVECENPLSQKQMQECLTQLKSYTTYLQCKFIFAGK
;
A
#
# COMPACT_ATOMS: atom_id res chain seq x y z
N MET A 1 -11.41 -1.16 18.64
CA MET A 1 -11.56 -2.32 17.74
C MET A 1 -11.08 -1.91 16.35
N LEU A 2 -9.91 -2.38 15.93
CA LEU A 2 -9.42 -2.20 14.56
C LEU A 2 -10.36 -2.94 13.60
N PRO A 3 -10.79 -2.33 12.48
CA PRO A 3 -11.33 -3.11 11.37
C PRO A 3 -10.14 -3.89 10.81
N LEU A 4 -10.01 -5.16 11.19
CA LEU A 4 -9.19 -6.11 10.47
C LEU A 4 -9.66 -6.05 9.02
N LEU A 5 -8.77 -5.63 8.12
CA LEU A 5 -8.92 -5.65 6.66
C LEU A 5 -9.41 -7.00 6.10
N PHE A 6 -9.42 -8.05 6.94
CA PHE A 6 -9.61 -9.43 6.58
C PHE A 6 -10.64 -10.11 7.49
N LYS A 7 -11.75 -9.44 7.83
CA LYS A 7 -12.91 -10.18 8.35
C LYS A 7 -13.43 -11.09 7.22
N GLN A 8 -13.46 -12.37 7.55
CA GLN A 8 -13.50 -13.53 6.67
C GLN A 8 -14.91 -13.90 6.17
N GLU A 9 -15.80 -12.92 6.00
CA GLU A 9 -17.12 -13.15 5.40
C GLU A 9 -17.12 -12.63 3.98
N GLU A 10 -17.04 -13.55 3.02
CA GLU A 10 -17.07 -13.32 1.56
C GLU A 10 -16.15 -12.19 1.06
N SER A 11 -14.94 -12.09 1.59
CA SER A 11 -13.96 -11.09 1.14
C SER A 11 -13.53 -11.36 -0.30
N VAL A 12 -13.73 -10.40 -1.20
CA VAL A 12 -13.23 -10.45 -2.57
C VAL A 12 -11.71 -10.67 -2.56
N ASP A 13 -11.22 -11.69 -3.27
CA ASP A 13 -9.78 -11.87 -3.48
C ASP A 13 -9.28 -10.82 -4.47
N TYR A 14 -8.92 -9.66 -3.94
CA TYR A 14 -8.41 -8.55 -4.74
C TYR A 14 -7.10 -8.90 -5.45
N SER A 15 -6.28 -9.79 -4.88
CA SER A 15 -5.04 -10.22 -5.55
C SER A 15 -5.36 -10.95 -6.85
N ARG A 16 -6.35 -11.84 -6.82
CA ARG A 16 -6.84 -12.52 -8.01
C ARG A 16 -7.58 -11.58 -8.96
N LEU A 17 -8.40 -10.66 -8.43
CA LEU A 17 -9.08 -9.64 -9.24
C LEU A 17 -8.09 -8.79 -10.06
N PHE A 18 -7.00 -8.34 -9.44
CA PHE A 18 -5.98 -7.55 -10.15
C PHE A 18 -5.35 -8.31 -11.32
N GLU A 19 -4.98 -9.58 -11.11
CA GLU A 19 -4.40 -10.41 -12.17
C GLU A 19 -5.43 -10.72 -13.27
N CYS A 20 -6.70 -10.91 -12.93
CA CYS A 20 -7.77 -11.07 -13.91
C CYS A 20 -7.93 -9.82 -14.78
N VAL A 21 -7.96 -8.62 -14.21
CA VAL A 21 -8.05 -7.36 -14.97
C VAL A 21 -6.87 -7.20 -15.91
N LEU A 22 -5.66 -7.51 -15.44
CA LEU A 22 -4.45 -7.46 -16.28
C LEU A 22 -4.51 -8.47 -17.43
N CYS A 23 -4.94 -9.70 -17.16
CA CYS A 23 -5.07 -10.76 -18.16
C CYS A 23 -6.08 -10.39 -19.24
N VAL A 24 -7.28 -9.98 -18.81
CA VAL A 24 -8.37 -9.58 -19.69
C VAL A 24 -7.98 -8.40 -20.59
N ASN A 25 -7.29 -7.40 -20.03
CA ASN A 25 -6.79 -6.27 -20.82
C ASN A 25 -5.72 -6.69 -21.84
N ARG A 26 -4.80 -7.58 -21.46
CA ARG A 26 -3.75 -8.09 -22.38
C ARG A 26 -4.30 -8.93 -23.51
N SER A 27 -5.39 -9.66 -23.27
CA SER A 27 -6.06 -10.45 -24.30
C SER A 27 -6.91 -9.62 -25.27
N GLU A 28 -6.94 -8.28 -25.13
CA GLU A 28 -7.82 -7.37 -25.88
C GLU A 28 -9.32 -7.73 -25.82
N TRP A 29 -9.70 -8.65 -24.94
CA TRP A 29 -11.05 -9.17 -24.78
C TRP A 29 -12.07 -8.08 -24.43
N ILE A 30 -11.62 -7.01 -23.79
CA ILE A 30 -12.43 -5.81 -23.51
C ILE A 30 -12.78 -5.05 -24.79
N ASN A 31 -11.90 -5.01 -25.78
CA ASN A 31 -12.09 -4.27 -27.03
C ASN A 31 -12.98 -5.06 -28.00
N GLU A 32 -12.81 -6.38 -28.09
CA GLU A 32 -13.55 -7.25 -29.03
C GLU A 32 -15.07 -7.31 -28.77
N ARG A 33 -15.51 -7.07 -27.52
CA ARG A 33 -16.95 -7.11 -27.15
C ARG A 33 -17.63 -5.75 -27.06
N GLN A 34 -16.93 -4.65 -27.35
CA GLN A 34 -17.52 -3.30 -27.27
C GLN A 34 -18.53 -3.01 -28.40
N GLU A 35 -18.56 -3.80 -29.47
CA GLU A 35 -19.54 -3.64 -30.56
C GLU A 35 -20.99 -4.03 -30.18
N GLY A 36 -21.22 -4.62 -29.00
CA GLY A 36 -22.51 -5.20 -28.59
C GLY A 36 -23.26 -4.50 -27.44
N GLY A 37 -22.85 -3.31 -27.00
CA GLY A 37 -23.55 -2.54 -25.96
C GLY A 37 -23.08 -2.78 -24.52
N SER A 38 -22.40 -1.78 -23.98
CA SER A 38 -22.25 -1.43 -22.55
C SER A 38 -21.83 -2.52 -21.54
N SER A 39 -20.51 -2.63 -21.35
CA SER A 39 -19.77 -2.16 -20.16
C SER A 39 -20.14 -2.58 -18.71
N ASN A 40 -21.11 -3.46 -18.45
CA ASN A 40 -21.48 -3.80 -17.06
C ASN A 40 -20.31 -4.36 -16.24
N LEU A 41 -19.51 -5.27 -16.81
CA LEU A 41 -18.39 -5.90 -16.10
C LEU A 41 -17.29 -4.91 -15.70
N MET A 42 -16.84 -4.05 -16.61
CA MET A 42 -15.80 -3.07 -16.29
C MET A 42 -16.28 -2.02 -15.29
N ASN A 43 -17.58 -1.69 -15.31
CA ASN A 43 -18.17 -0.84 -14.29
C ASN A 43 -18.18 -1.54 -12.93
N THR A 44 -18.60 -2.81 -12.87
CA THR A 44 -18.54 -3.61 -11.63
C THR A 44 -17.12 -3.73 -11.09
N VAL A 45 -16.13 -3.99 -11.96
CA VAL A 45 -14.71 -4.02 -11.57
C VAL A 45 -14.29 -2.68 -11.00
N ARG A 46 -14.66 -1.56 -11.64
CA ARG A 46 -14.33 -0.21 -11.16
C ARG A 46 -14.94 0.06 -9.78
N ASP A 47 -16.19 -0.30 -9.57
CA ASP A 47 -16.90 -0.09 -8.30
C ASP A 47 -16.23 -0.90 -7.19
N GLN A 48 -15.90 -2.17 -7.45
CA GLN A 48 -15.19 -3.04 -6.50
C GLN A 48 -13.80 -2.51 -6.16
N LEU A 49 -13.04 -2.02 -7.16
CA LEU A 49 -11.74 -1.42 -6.93
C LEU A 49 -11.82 -0.09 -6.17
N THR A 50 -12.90 0.66 -6.35
CA THR A 50 -13.17 1.91 -5.62
C THR A 50 -13.44 1.62 -4.15
N ILE A 51 -14.28 0.62 -3.86
CA ILE A 51 -14.55 0.15 -2.49
C ILE A 51 -13.24 -0.27 -1.82
N HIS A 52 -12.45 -1.11 -2.48
CA HIS A 52 -11.15 -1.57 -1.96
C HIS A 52 -10.19 -0.41 -1.67
N LEU A 53 -10.14 0.60 -2.54
CA LEU A 53 -9.33 1.79 -2.32
C LEU A 53 -9.79 2.61 -1.10
N CYS A 54 -11.09 2.69 -0.85
CA CYS A 54 -11.64 3.32 0.34
C CYS A 54 -11.26 2.53 1.61
N GLU A 55 -11.33 1.21 1.57
CA GLU A 55 -10.90 0.33 2.66
C GLU A 55 -9.41 0.49 2.94
N LEU A 56 -8.56 0.41 1.91
CA LEU A 56 -7.11 0.62 2.03
C LEU A 56 -6.78 1.99 2.63
N LYS A 57 -7.50 3.04 2.25
CA LYS A 57 -7.33 4.37 2.83
C LYS A 57 -7.68 4.37 4.32
N GLN A 58 -8.82 3.80 4.70
CA GLN A 58 -9.25 3.72 6.10
C GLN A 58 -8.25 2.92 6.94
N SER A 59 -7.78 1.79 6.42
CA SER A 59 -6.76 0.98 7.09
C SER A 59 -5.43 1.71 7.20
N SER A 60 -5.03 2.45 6.17
CA SER A 60 -3.84 3.30 6.22
C SER A 60 -3.95 4.38 7.30
N GLN A 61 -5.14 4.95 7.52
CA GLN A 61 -5.38 5.93 8.58
C GLN A 61 -5.30 5.32 9.98
N ASN A 62 -5.78 4.08 10.13
CA ASN A 62 -5.79 3.35 11.41
C ASN A 62 -4.51 2.54 11.66
N LEU A 63 -3.60 2.47 10.68
CA LEU A 63 -2.36 1.71 10.80
C LEU A 63 -1.48 2.31 11.88
N GLU A 64 -1.03 1.50 12.82
CA GLU A 64 0.05 1.85 13.74
C GLU A 64 1.32 1.14 13.26
N LEU A 65 2.40 1.87 13.03
CA LEU A 65 3.69 1.28 12.68
C LEU A 65 4.50 1.10 13.96
N ASN A 66 4.31 -0.05 14.61
CA ASN A 66 5.06 -0.44 15.80
C ASN A 66 6.01 -1.59 15.46
N PHE A 67 7.32 -1.37 15.62
CA PHE A 67 8.36 -2.34 15.28
C PHE A 67 8.45 -3.50 16.27
N ASP A 68 7.93 -3.32 17.49
CA ASP A 68 7.90 -4.38 18.50
C ASP A 68 6.73 -5.34 18.27
N HIS A 69 5.83 -5.03 17.33
CA HIS A 69 4.64 -5.82 17.02
C HIS A 69 4.64 -6.24 15.55
N HIS A 70 5.02 -7.48 15.29
CA HIS A 70 5.15 -7.99 13.91
C HIS A 70 3.88 -7.85 13.07
N ASP A 71 2.70 -8.03 13.69
CA ASP A 71 1.39 -7.92 13.06
C ASP A 71 1.13 -6.52 12.47
N HIS A 72 1.67 -5.47 13.09
CA HIS A 72 1.52 -4.09 12.65
C HIS A 72 2.30 -3.83 11.36
N LEU A 73 3.51 -4.39 11.28
CA LEU A 73 4.34 -4.34 10.08
C LEU A 73 3.73 -5.17 8.95
N GLU A 74 3.20 -6.36 9.25
CA GLU A 74 2.56 -7.21 8.26
C GLU A 74 1.33 -6.54 7.63
N GLN A 75 0.52 -5.84 8.44
CA GLN A 75 -0.61 -5.04 7.94
C GLN A 75 -0.15 -3.92 7.01
N GLY A 76 0.92 -3.20 7.38
CA GLY A 76 1.53 -2.20 6.51
C GLY A 76 1.99 -2.80 5.17
N TYR A 77 2.69 -3.93 5.21
CA TYR A 77 3.13 -4.65 4.00
C TYR A 77 1.97 -5.04 3.09
N LYS A 78 0.86 -5.55 3.66
CA LYS A 78 -0.34 -5.92 2.90
C LYS A 78 -0.94 -4.71 2.19
N ILE A 79 -1.10 -3.58 2.88
CA ILE A 79 -1.62 -2.34 2.27
C ILE A 79 -0.73 -1.89 1.11
N ILE A 80 0.60 -1.85 1.32
CA ILE A 80 1.59 -1.44 0.30
C ILE A 80 1.51 -2.34 -0.93
N THR A 81 1.37 -3.65 -0.70
CA THR A 81 1.27 -4.65 -1.77
C THR A 81 0.05 -4.40 -2.63
N HIS A 82 -1.12 -4.16 -2.03
CA HIS A 82 -2.34 -3.88 -2.80
C HIS A 82 -2.27 -2.54 -3.54
N LEU A 83 -1.76 -1.47 -2.91
CA LEU A 83 -1.54 -0.18 -3.59
C LEU A 83 -0.58 -0.28 -4.77
N SER A 84 0.44 -1.13 -4.65
CA SER A 84 1.39 -1.45 -5.72
C SER A 84 0.75 -2.22 -6.87
N LYS A 85 -0.12 -3.19 -6.58
CA LYS A 85 -0.89 -3.91 -7.61
C LYS A 85 -1.85 -2.97 -8.35
N LEU A 86 -2.58 -2.13 -7.62
CA LEU A 86 -3.47 -1.10 -8.20
C LEU A 86 -2.73 -0.13 -9.12
N ARG A 87 -1.48 0.21 -8.80
CA ARG A 87 -0.64 1.06 -9.67
C ARG A 87 -0.45 0.46 -11.07
N ARG A 88 -0.34 -0.87 -11.18
CA ARG A 88 -0.15 -1.56 -12.47
C ARG A 88 -1.38 -1.39 -13.38
N LEU A 89 -2.55 -1.10 -12.80
CA LEU A 89 -3.78 -0.85 -13.53
C LEU A 89 -3.89 0.59 -14.07
N LYS A 90 -2.91 1.47 -13.82
CA LYS A 90 -2.95 2.89 -14.25
C LYS A 90 -3.26 3.07 -15.74
N GLN A 91 -2.75 2.19 -16.59
CA GLN A 91 -2.96 2.27 -18.05
C GLN A 91 -4.35 1.74 -18.48
N ILE A 92 -5.01 0.94 -17.63
CA ILE A 92 -6.29 0.29 -17.90
C ILE A 92 -7.44 1.11 -17.31
N LEU A 93 -7.24 1.64 -16.11
CA LEU A 93 -8.21 2.41 -15.32
C LEU A 93 -7.55 3.71 -14.82
N PRO A 94 -7.24 4.67 -15.72
CA PRO A 94 -6.55 5.90 -15.35
C PRO A 94 -7.30 6.73 -14.29
N GLU A 95 -8.64 6.67 -14.28
CA GLU A 95 -9.53 7.33 -13.32
C GLU A 95 -9.30 6.90 -11.86
N MET A 96 -8.69 5.73 -11.65
CA MET A 96 -8.36 5.22 -10.31
C MET A 96 -7.09 5.86 -9.73
N THR A 97 -6.28 6.54 -10.56
CA THR A 97 -5.02 7.18 -10.15
C THR A 97 -5.19 8.17 -8.99
N PRO A 98 -6.11 9.17 -9.04
CA PRO A 98 -6.29 10.12 -7.94
C PRO A 98 -6.77 9.44 -6.65
N LEU A 99 -7.63 8.42 -6.75
CA LEU A 99 -8.12 7.67 -5.59
C LEU A 99 -6.98 6.89 -4.92
N ARG A 100 -6.12 6.23 -5.72
CA ARG A 100 -4.91 5.57 -5.23
C ARG A 100 -3.96 6.53 -4.53
N GLN A 101 -3.74 7.72 -5.07
CA GLN A 101 -2.90 8.75 -4.43
C GLN A 101 -3.48 9.19 -3.08
N ARG A 102 -4.80 9.36 -2.97
CA ARG A 102 -5.47 9.68 -1.70
C ARG A 102 -5.36 8.56 -0.68
N ALA A 103 -5.38 7.30 -1.10
CA ALA A 103 -5.18 6.14 -0.23
C ALA A 103 -3.71 5.99 0.22
N HIS A 104 -2.77 6.42 -0.62
CA HIS A 104 -1.33 6.39 -0.34
C HIS A 104 -0.88 7.42 0.71
N MET A 105 -1.43 8.63 0.65
CA MET A 105 -0.95 9.77 1.46
C MET A 105 -0.93 9.50 2.98
N PRO A 106 -1.97 8.93 3.62
CA PRO A 106 -1.93 8.65 5.06
C PRO A 106 -0.84 7.64 5.44
N LEU A 107 -0.61 6.64 4.60
CA LEU A 107 0.41 5.62 4.82
C LEU A 107 1.82 6.22 4.74
N GLU A 108 2.07 7.02 3.70
CA GLU A 108 3.34 7.72 3.50
C GLU A 108 3.66 8.66 4.68
N GLN A 109 2.67 9.44 5.13
CA GLN A 109 2.81 10.30 6.31
C GLN A 109 3.18 9.51 7.56
N LYS A 110 2.54 8.37 7.81
CA LYS A 110 2.86 7.51 8.97
C LYS A 110 4.27 6.95 8.88
N ILE A 111 4.66 6.40 7.73
CA ILE A 111 6.03 5.92 7.51
C ILE A 111 7.05 7.03 7.78
N HIS A 112 6.77 8.24 7.30
CA HIS A 112 7.65 9.38 7.49
C HIS A 112 7.73 9.82 8.97
N MET A 113 6.59 9.94 9.66
CA MET A 113 6.57 10.28 11.09
C MET A 113 7.34 9.24 11.90
N THR A 114 7.13 7.95 11.65
CA THR A 114 7.84 6.88 12.36
C THR A 114 9.34 6.89 12.08
N LEU A 115 9.75 7.15 10.82
CA LEU A 115 11.17 7.34 10.49
C LEU A 115 11.79 8.50 11.25
N SER A 116 11.13 9.65 11.27
CA SER A 116 11.60 10.84 11.99
C SER A 116 11.70 10.61 13.49
N MET A 117 10.76 9.88 14.09
CA MET A 117 10.82 9.48 15.50
C MET A 117 12.05 8.60 15.78
N ILE A 118 12.26 7.55 14.99
CA ILE A 118 13.43 6.66 15.14
C ILE A 118 14.75 7.44 14.99
N GLN A 119 14.82 8.35 14.01
CA GLN A 119 15.99 9.20 13.80
C GLN A 119 16.23 10.17 14.96
N HIS A 120 15.17 10.71 15.54
CA HIS A 120 15.26 11.60 16.69
C HIS A 120 15.70 10.84 17.94
N ASP A 121 15.11 9.69 18.22
CA ASP A 121 15.50 8.81 19.33
C ASP A 121 16.98 8.42 19.22
N PHE A 122 17.46 8.14 17.99
CA PHE A 122 18.88 7.90 17.72
C PHE A 122 19.77 9.10 18.04
N ALA A 123 19.35 10.32 17.70
CA ALA A 123 20.13 11.52 17.98
C ALA A 123 20.21 11.85 19.48
N LEU A 124 19.21 11.41 20.27
CA LEU A 124 19.15 11.61 21.70
C LEU A 124 19.88 10.53 22.51
N VAL A 125 19.90 9.30 22.01
CA VAL A 125 20.66 8.21 22.63
C VAL A 125 22.13 8.36 22.21
N GLU A 126 22.96 8.92 23.09
CA GLU A 126 24.42 8.73 23.00
C GLU A 126 24.65 7.22 22.85
N CYS A 127 25.02 6.78 21.64
CA CYS A 127 25.03 5.37 21.29
C CYS A 127 26.21 4.63 21.93
N GLU A 128 26.16 4.41 23.24
CA GLU A 128 27.13 3.58 23.95
C GLU A 128 26.77 2.09 23.92
N ASN A 129 25.51 1.74 23.61
CA ASN A 129 25.06 0.34 23.60
C ASN A 129 24.99 -0.26 22.17
N PRO A 130 25.85 -1.24 21.83
CA PRO A 130 25.85 -1.90 20.52
C PRO A 130 24.56 -2.66 20.19
N LEU A 131 23.83 -3.13 21.20
CA LEU A 131 22.59 -3.89 21.01
C LEU A 131 21.47 -2.99 20.46
N SER A 132 21.36 -1.77 21.00
CA SER A 132 20.38 -0.76 20.58
C SER A 132 20.66 -0.26 19.15
N GLN A 133 21.94 -0.12 18.77
CA GLN A 133 22.32 0.22 17.40
C GLN A 133 21.89 -0.86 16.40
N LYS A 134 22.06 -2.14 16.74
CA LYS A 134 21.71 -3.26 15.84
C LYS A 134 20.20 -3.35 15.60
N GLN A 135 19.39 -3.31 16.66
CA GLN A 135 17.92 -3.34 16.55
C GLN A 135 17.41 -2.16 15.70
N MET A 136 18.00 -0.98 15.87
CA MET A 136 17.63 0.22 15.12
C MET A 136 18.03 0.15 13.64
N GLN A 137 19.19 -0.43 13.31
CA GLN A 137 19.61 -0.70 11.93
C GLN A 137 18.62 -1.63 11.20
N GLU A 138 18.09 -2.63 11.91
CA GLU A 138 17.08 -3.57 11.38
C GLU A 138 15.76 -2.84 11.10
N CYS A 139 15.27 -1.99 12.02
CA CYS A 139 14.09 -1.15 11.81
C CYS A 139 14.24 -0.21 10.60
N LEU A 140 15.39 0.47 10.47
CA LEU A 140 15.67 1.35 9.33
C LEU A 140 15.70 0.59 8.00
N THR A 141 16.23 -0.62 8.00
CA THR A 141 16.28 -1.48 6.80
C THR A 141 14.87 -1.87 6.36
N GLN A 142 14.02 -2.27 7.31
CA GLN A 142 12.62 -2.60 7.04
C GLN A 142 11.85 -1.38 6.51
N LEU A 143 12.02 -0.20 7.10
CA LEU A 143 11.36 1.04 6.62
C LEU A 143 11.80 1.45 5.21
N LYS A 144 13.10 1.33 4.91
CA LYS A 144 13.64 1.61 3.56
C LYS A 144 13.06 0.67 2.50
N SER A 145 12.77 -0.57 2.86
CA SER A 145 12.08 -1.48 1.94
C SER A 145 10.69 -0.95 1.60
N TYR A 146 9.93 -0.47 2.59
CA TYR A 146 8.59 0.09 2.39
C TYR A 146 8.58 1.34 1.52
N THR A 147 9.52 2.27 1.71
CA THR A 147 9.62 3.48 0.89
C THR A 147 9.98 3.16 -0.58
N THR A 148 10.79 2.11 -0.79
CA THR A 148 11.15 1.62 -2.12
C THR A 148 9.95 1.02 -2.85
N TYR A 149 9.12 0.20 -2.17
CA TYR A 149 7.89 -0.36 -2.73
C TYR A 149 6.86 0.71 -3.07
N LEU A 150 6.75 1.74 -2.24
CA LEU A 150 5.85 2.87 -2.47
C LEU A 150 6.33 3.81 -3.59
N GLN A 151 7.60 3.70 -4.00
CA GLN A 151 8.29 4.70 -4.84
C GLN A 151 8.05 6.13 -4.33
N CYS A 152 8.10 6.31 -3.01
CA CYS A 152 8.24 7.64 -2.42
C CYS A 152 9.54 8.22 -2.96
N LYS A 153 9.45 9.19 -3.88
CA LYS A 153 10.62 9.95 -4.32
C LYS A 153 11.07 10.83 -3.17
N PHE A 154 11.92 10.35 -2.26
CA PHE A 154 12.81 11.24 -1.53
C PHE A 154 14.21 10.69 -1.33
N ILE A 155 15.10 11.64 -1.61
CA ILE A 155 16.55 11.70 -1.53
C ILE A 155 16.93 11.56 -0.05
N PHE A 156 17.69 10.52 0.30
CA PHE A 156 18.52 10.55 1.50
C PHE A 156 19.63 11.59 1.26
N ALA A 157 19.33 12.87 1.47
CA ALA A 157 20.34 13.90 1.53
C ALA A 157 20.98 13.83 2.92
N GLY A 158 21.82 12.82 3.10
CA GLY A 158 22.85 12.85 4.11
C GLY A 158 24.07 13.55 3.51
N LYS A 159 24.15 14.85 3.72
CA LYS A 159 25.40 15.61 3.87
C LYS A 159 25.15 16.74 4.84
#